data_AF-A0A447TMM9-F1
#
_entry.id   AF-A0A447TMM9-F1
#
_cell.length_a   1.000
_cell.length_b   1.000
_cell.length_c   1.000
_cell.angle_alpha   90.00
_cell.angle_beta   90.00
_cell.angle_gamma   90.00
#
_symmetry.space_group_name_H-M   'P 1'
#
loop_
_entity.id
_entity.type
_entity.pdbx_description
1 polymer ?
#
loop_
_entity_poly.entity_id
_entity_poly.type
_entity_poly.pdbx_seq_one_letter_code
_entity_poly.pdbx_strand_id
1 'polypeptide(L)'
;MGYLTSHRSQKVLVICAKATTALQLEQVLREREGIRAAVFHEGMSIIERDRAAAWFAEEDTGAQVLLCSEIGSEGRNFQFCQQSGDVRLAV
;
A
#
# COMPACT_ATOMS: atom_id res chain seq x y z
N MET A 1 -15.27 -10.02 -11.47
CA MET A 1 -14.75 -8.75 -10.93
C MET A 1 -13.65 -9.06 -9.93
N GLY A 2 -12.54 -8.31 -9.95
CA GLY A 2 -11.41 -8.52 -9.04
C GLY A 2 -11.68 -8.01 -7.62
N TYR A 3 -11.02 -8.59 -6.62
CA TYR A 3 -11.26 -8.27 -5.20
C TYR A 3 -11.20 -6.77 -4.89
N LEU A 4 -10.14 -6.08 -5.34
CA LEU A 4 -9.94 -4.64 -5.09
C LEU A 4 -11.04 -3.79 -5.74
N THR A 5 -11.46 -4.14 -6.95
CA THR A 5 -12.51 -3.42 -7.68
C THR A 5 -13.88 -3.59 -7.03
N SER A 6 -14.12 -4.71 -6.34
CA SER A 6 -15.35 -4.98 -5.60
C SER A 6 -15.38 -4.35 -4.20
N HIS A 7 -14.23 -3.91 -3.67
CA HIS A 7 -14.09 -3.38 -2.30
C HIS A 7 -13.33 -2.05 -2.27
N ARG A 8 -13.75 -1.09 -3.09
CA ARG A 8 -13.07 0.22 -3.27
C ARG A 8 -12.88 1.02 -1.97
N SER A 9 -13.72 0.79 -0.96
CA SER A 9 -13.65 1.45 0.35
C SER A 9 -12.74 0.75 1.37
N GLN A 10 -12.26 -0.47 1.08
CA GLN A 10 -11.40 -1.21 2.00
C GLN A 10 -9.92 -0.87 1.77
N LYS A 11 -9.18 -0.72 2.86
CA LYS A 11 -7.74 -0.54 2.85
C LYS A 11 -7.06 -1.90 2.82
N VAL A 12 -6.12 -2.08 1.89
CA VAL A 12 -5.45 -3.37 1.67
C VAL A 12 -3.94 -3.17 1.76
N LEU A 13 -3.29 -3.94 2.63
CA LEU A 13 -1.84 -4.03 2.72
C LEU A 13 -1.40 -5.26 1.93
N VAL A 14 -0.49 -5.07 0.97
CA VAL A 14 0.06 -6.15 0.15
C VAL A 14 1.56 -6.25 0.40
N ILE A 15 2.05 -7.42 0.82
CA ILE A 15 3.47 -7.65 1.05
C ILE A 15 4.07 -8.38 -0.16
N CYS A 16 5.17 -7.86 -0.67
CA CYS A 16 5.93 -8.39 -1.80
C CYS A 16 7.33 -8.75 -1.33
N ALA A 17 7.92 -9.85 -1.82
CA ALA A 17 9.30 -10.19 -1.47
C ALA A 17 10.34 -9.14 -1.95
N LYS A 18 10.03 -8.37 -3.01
CA LYS A 18 10.96 -7.41 -3.65
C LYS A 18 10.31 -6.07 -3.90
N ALA A 19 11.08 -4.99 -3.76
CA ALA A 19 10.66 -3.63 -4.10
C ALA A 19 10.25 -3.50 -5.58
N THR A 20 10.95 -4.19 -6.49
CA THR A 20 10.62 -4.16 -7.92
C THR A 20 9.23 -4.71 -8.21
N THR A 21 8.81 -5.76 -7.49
CA THR A 21 7.45 -6.32 -7.60
C THR A 21 6.41 -5.30 -7.14
N ALA A 22 6.65 -4.63 -6.00
CA ALA A 22 5.75 -3.59 -5.50
C ALA A 22 5.59 -2.43 -6.50
N LEU A 23 6.68 -1.97 -7.10
CA LEU A 23 6.65 -0.90 -8.11
C LEU A 23 5.88 -1.32 -9.38
N GLN A 24 6.11 -2.54 -9.88
CA GLN A 24 5.40 -3.07 -11.04
C GLN A 24 3.90 -3.23 -10.79
N LEU A 25 3.52 -3.70 -9.60
CA LEU A 25 2.13 -3.83 -9.20
C LEU A 25 1.44 -2.46 -9.10
N GLU A 26 2.10 -1.45 -8.51
CA GLU A 26 1.57 -0.08 -8.47
C GLU A 26 1.23 0.40 -9.88
N GLN A 27 2.18 0.26 -10.80
CA GLN A 27 2.01 0.72 -12.17
C GLN A 27 0.81 0.04 -12.85
N VAL A 28 0.70 -1.29 -12.72
CA VAL A 28 -0.41 -2.05 -13.30
C VAL A 28 -1.75 -1.64 -12.68
N LEU A 29 -1.81 -1.52 -11.35
CA LEU A 29 -3.03 -1.12 -10.63
C LEU A 29 -3.49 0.28 -11.03
N ARG A 30 -2.55 1.23 -11.18
CA ARG A 30 -2.84 2.60 -11.59
C ARG A 30 -3.27 2.68 -13.05
N GLU A 31 -2.51 2.09 -13.96
CA GLU A 31 -2.72 2.25 -15.40
C GLU A 31 -3.89 1.42 -15.94
N ARG A 32 -4.13 0.22 -15.40
CA ARG A 32 -5.15 -0.69 -15.94
C ARG A 32 -6.47 -0.64 -15.18
N GLU A 33 -6.42 -0.50 -13.86
CA GLU A 33 -7.59 -0.66 -12.98
C GLU A 33 -8.04 0.65 -12.33
N GLY A 34 -7.27 1.74 -12.52
CA GLY A 34 -7.49 3.03 -11.87
C GLY A 34 -7.48 2.92 -10.34
N ILE A 35 -6.72 1.98 -9.78
CA ILE A 35 -6.61 1.77 -8.34
C ILE A 35 -5.48 2.66 -7.82
N ARG A 36 -5.79 3.48 -6.80
CA ARG A 36 -4.79 4.27 -6.08
C ARG A 36 -3.99 3.34 -5.18
N ALA A 37 -2.71 3.14 -5.51
CA ALA A 37 -1.80 2.34 -4.71
C ALA A 37 -0.59 3.20 -4.29
N ALA A 38 -0.21 3.10 -3.03
CA ALA A 38 1.03 3.64 -2.50
C ALA A 38 2.07 2.53 -2.43
N VAL A 39 3.35 2.89 -2.51
CA VAL A 39 4.47 1.95 -2.38
C VAL A 39 5.26 2.29 -1.12
N PHE A 40 5.78 1.27 -0.45
CA PHE A 40 6.63 1.38 0.72
C PHE A 40 7.78 0.39 0.60
N HIS A 41 8.99 0.88 0.33
CA HIS A 41 10.17 0.02 0.19
C HIS A 41 11.43 0.67 0.75
N GLU A 42 12.48 -0.14 0.91
CA GLU A 42 13.73 0.22 1.56
C GLU A 42 14.50 1.37 0.88
N GLY A 43 14.27 1.59 -0.42
CA GLY A 43 14.91 2.66 -1.19
C GLY A 43 14.26 4.05 -1.02
N MET A 44 13.10 4.13 -0.38
CA MET A 44 12.44 5.40 -0.08
C MET A 44 13.07 6.03 1.17
N SER A 45 13.24 7.35 1.12
CA SER A 45 13.57 8.16 2.29
C SER A 45 12.45 8.10 3.35
N ILE A 46 12.79 8.46 4.58
CA ILE A 46 11.83 8.51 5.70
C ILE A 46 10.64 9.41 5.36
N ILE A 47 10.89 10.57 4.74
CA ILE A 47 9.84 11.53 4.38
C ILE A 47 8.88 10.95 3.33
N GLU A 48 9.40 10.21 2.35
CA GLU A 48 8.57 9.55 1.33
C GLU A 48 7.71 8.43 1.92
N ARG A 49 8.28 7.67 2.87
CA ARG A 49 7.56 6.63 3.62
C ARG A 49 6.42 7.22 4.45
N ASP A 50 6.67 8.31 5.16
CA ASP A 50 5.65 9.01 5.95
C ASP A 50 4.52 9.54 5.05
N ARG A 51 4.86 10.09 3.88
CA ARG A 51 3.87 10.55 2.90
C ARG A 51 3.02 9.40 2.36
N ALA A 52 3.63 8.27 2.03
CA ALA A 52 2.92 7.08 1.55
C ALA A 52 1.97 6.53 2.62
N ALA A 53 2.41 6.47 3.87
CA ALA A 53 1.58 6.04 5.01
C ALA A 53 0.41 7.00 5.25
N ALA A 54 0.66 8.32 5.23
CA ALA A 54 -0.38 9.34 5.40
C ALA A 54 -1.43 9.26 4.27
N TRP A 55 -0.99 9.12 3.03
CA TRP A 55 -1.90 8.97 1.88
C TRP A 55 -2.69 7.66 1.94
N PHE A 56 -2.10 6.57 2.45
CA PHE A 56 -2.84 5.32 2.68
C PHE A 56 -3.87 5.46 3.80
N ALA A 57 -3.56 6.20 4.87
CA ALA A 57 -4.47 6.40 6.00
C ALA A 57 -5.69 7.27 5.67
N GLU A 58 -5.62 8.13 4.64
CA GLU A 58 -6.70 9.04 4.26
C GLU A 58 -7.93 8.30 3.69
N GLU A 59 -9.12 8.55 4.24
CA GLU A 59 -10.31 7.73 3.97
C GLU A 59 -10.92 7.98 2.58
N ASP A 60 -11.08 9.24 2.18
CA ASP A 60 -11.82 9.61 0.96
C ASP A 60 -10.94 9.60 -0.31
N THR A 61 -9.80 10.28 -0.23
CA THR A 61 -8.92 10.57 -1.37
C THR A 61 -7.64 9.73 -1.36
N GLY A 62 -7.45 8.94 -0.31
CA GLY A 62 -6.25 8.17 -0.06
C GLY A 62 -6.05 6.94 -0.96
N ALA A 63 -4.84 6.38 -0.91
CA ALA A 63 -4.55 5.11 -1.55
C ALA A 63 -5.42 3.99 -0.97
N GLN A 64 -6.00 3.15 -1.83
CA GLN A 64 -6.73 1.96 -1.41
C GLN A 64 -5.77 0.85 -0.97
N VAL A 65 -4.62 0.77 -1.65
CA VAL A 65 -3.62 -0.29 -1.45
C VAL A 65 -2.30 0.31 -0.99
N LEU A 66 -1.64 -0.34 -0.04
CA LEU A 66 -0.23 -0.10 0.28
C LEU A 66 0.58 -1.34 -0.08
N LEU A 67 1.53 -1.18 -1.02
CA LEU A 67 2.41 -2.24 -1.51
C LEU A 67 3.76 -2.15 -0.79
N CYS A 68 4.11 -3.15 -0.02
CA CYS A 68 5.31 -3.17 0.81
C CYS A 68 6.30 -4.21 0.33
N SER A 69 7.60 -3.89 0.31
CA SER A 69 8.62 -4.95 0.24
C SER A 69 8.83 -5.59 1.62
N GLU A 70 9.04 -6.91 1.66
CA GLU A 70 9.34 -7.69 2.87
C GLU A 70 10.60 -7.13 3.58
N ILE A 71 11.58 -6.65 2.81
CA ILE A 71 12.80 -6.00 3.32
C ILE A 71 12.48 -4.66 4.02
N GLY A 72 11.37 -3.99 3.69
CA GLY A 72 10.89 -2.80 4.39
C GLY A 72 10.09 -3.08 5.67
N SER A 73 9.83 -4.36 5.98
CA SER A 73 8.84 -4.79 6.98
C SER A 73 9.40 -5.24 8.33
N GLU A 74 10.73 -5.24 8.53
CA GLU A 74 11.43 -5.76 9.74
C GLU A 74 11.18 -4.99 11.07
N GLY A 75 10.04 -4.31 11.21
CA GLY A 75 9.42 -4.16 12.54
C GLY A 75 9.34 -2.76 13.13
N ARG A 76 9.31 -1.70 12.32
CA ARG A 76 9.11 -0.33 12.85
C ARG A 76 7.99 0.50 12.23
N ASN A 77 7.48 0.15 11.05
CA ASN A 77 6.69 1.11 10.29
C ASN A 77 5.18 0.85 10.22
N PHE A 78 4.64 -0.34 10.48
CA PHE A 78 3.20 -0.60 10.27
C PHE A 78 2.25 -0.19 11.40
N GLN A 79 2.71 0.59 12.38
CA GLN A 79 1.80 1.13 13.39
C GLN A 79 0.69 1.98 12.77
N PHE A 80 0.90 2.59 11.59
CA PHE A 80 -0.14 3.32 10.87
C PHE A 80 -1.29 2.41 10.37
N CYS A 81 -1.03 1.13 10.08
CA CYS A 81 -2.10 0.20 9.68
C CYS A 81 -3.11 -0.07 10.79
N GLN A 82 -2.77 0.24 12.05
CA GLN A 82 -3.68 0.11 13.20
C GLN A 82 -4.67 1.28 13.32
N GLN A 83 -4.37 2.45 12.71
CA GLN A 83 -5.26 3.63 12.75
C GLN A 83 -6.37 3.55 11.70
N SER A 84 -6.13 2.89 10.57
CA SER A 84 -7.15 2.62 9.56
C SER A 84 -7.94 1.38 9.98
N GLY A 85 -9.09 1.56 10.65
CA GLY A 85 -9.83 0.51 11.37
C GLY A 85 -10.27 -0.76 10.61
N ASP A 86 -9.86 -0.97 9.37
CA ASP A 86 -10.12 -2.18 8.58
C ASP A 86 -9.03 -2.39 7.50
N VAL A 87 -7.81 -2.78 7.90
CA VAL A 87 -6.72 -3.15 6.97
C VAL A 87 -6.71 -4.66 6.75
N ARG A 88 -6.86 -5.09 5.50
CA ARG A 88 -6.70 -6.50 5.12
C ARG A 88 -5.29 -6.77 4.61
N LEU A 89 -4.66 -7.79 5.18
CA LEU A 89 -3.34 -8.27 4.74
C LEU A 89 -3.50 -9.27 3.59
N ALA A 90 -2.83 -8.98 2.48
CA ALA A 90 -2.59 -9.91 1.39
C ALA A 90 -1.08 -10.18 1.33
N VAL A 91 -0.71 -11.47 1.35
CA VAL A 91 0.66 -11.95 1.18
C VAL A 91 0.78 -12.58 -0.20
#